data_AF-A0A3L7QGY1-F1
#
_entry.id   AF-A0A3L7QGY1-F1
#
_cell.length_a   1.000
_cell.length_b   1.000
_cell.length_c   1.000
_cell.angle_alpha   90.00
_cell.angle_beta   90.00
_cell.angle_gamma   90.00
#
_symmetry.space_group_name_H-M   'P 1'
#
loop_
_entity.id
_entity.type
_entity.pdbx_description
1 polymer ?
#
loop_
_entity_poly.entity_id
_entity_poly.type
_entity_poly.pdbx_seq_one_letter_code
_entity_poly.pdbx_strand_id
1 'polypeptide(L)'
;LSGLGFESSGLAAAHAIHNGLTMIPSTHDFLHGEKVTIGVLTQLALEGKPRPFFQDIVRFLKSVNLPTRLKDLGIDANDLNAINIIAKRATQPGETIHNEPFPVTAAMVADALRAADALSAQV
;
A
#
# COMPACT_ATOMS: atom_id res chain seq x y z
N LEU A 1 8.71 -18.58 -7.47
CA LEU A 1 7.50 -18.62 -6.63
C LEU A 1 6.62 -17.38 -6.84
N SER A 2 7.13 -16.16 -6.63
CA SER A 2 6.33 -14.92 -6.80
C SER A 2 5.73 -14.74 -8.21
N GLY A 3 6.51 -14.99 -9.28
CA GLY A 3 6.04 -14.89 -10.68
C GLY A 3 4.80 -15.73 -10.99
N LEU A 4 4.93 -17.05 -10.85
CA LEU A 4 3.82 -17.98 -11.07
C LEU A 4 2.62 -17.70 -10.17
N GLY A 5 2.85 -17.26 -8.93
CA GLY A 5 1.79 -16.89 -8.00
C GLY A 5 0.95 -15.72 -8.53
N PHE A 6 1.54 -14.55 -8.75
CA PHE A 6 0.77 -13.38 -9.17
C PHE A 6 0.10 -13.58 -10.54
N GLU A 7 0.79 -14.24 -11.47
CA GLU A 7 0.27 -14.42 -12.83
C GLU A 7 -0.88 -15.42 -12.89
N SER A 8 -0.86 -16.44 -12.00
CA SER A 8 -1.87 -17.51 -11.99
C SER A 8 -2.98 -17.33 -10.94
N SER A 9 -2.84 -16.41 -9.97
CA SER A 9 -3.87 -16.12 -8.96
C SER A 9 -4.39 -14.68 -8.98
N GLY A 10 -3.65 -13.74 -9.57
CA GLY A 10 -4.03 -12.35 -9.71
C GLY A 10 -3.38 -11.38 -8.74
N LEU A 11 -3.63 -10.10 -8.99
CA LEU A 11 -3.22 -8.94 -8.19
C LEU A 11 -4.45 -8.30 -7.56
N ALA A 12 -4.27 -7.57 -6.45
CA ALA A 12 -5.36 -6.89 -5.73
C ALA A 12 -4.98 -5.44 -5.37
N ALA A 13 -5.35 -4.95 -4.18
CA ALA A 13 -5.11 -3.56 -3.79
C ALA A 13 -3.62 -3.17 -3.76
N ALA A 14 -2.72 -4.06 -3.33
CA ALA A 14 -1.30 -3.72 -3.11
C ALA A 14 -0.62 -3.16 -4.37
N HIS A 15 -0.85 -3.78 -5.54
CA HIS A 15 -0.24 -3.33 -6.79
C HIS A 15 -0.93 -2.09 -7.37
N ALA A 16 -2.25 -1.97 -7.20
CA ALA A 16 -2.96 -0.76 -7.58
C ALA A 16 -2.51 0.46 -6.75
N ILE A 17 -2.22 0.26 -5.46
CA ILE A 17 -1.66 1.30 -4.58
C ILE A 17 -0.22 1.61 -4.96
N HIS A 18 0.59 0.61 -5.30
CA HIS A 18 1.91 0.83 -5.92
C HIS A 18 1.78 1.76 -7.15
N ASN A 19 0.83 1.51 -8.05
CA ASN A 19 0.59 2.35 -9.22
C ASN A 19 0.16 3.77 -8.84
N GLY A 20 -0.54 3.94 -7.72
CA GLY A 20 -0.84 5.25 -7.15
C GLY A 20 0.40 5.98 -6.64
N LEU A 21 1.31 5.27 -5.98
CA LEU A 21 2.55 5.84 -5.42
C LEU A 21 3.45 6.43 -6.51
N THR A 22 3.49 5.83 -7.72
CA THR A 22 4.32 6.34 -8.84
C THR A 22 3.89 7.73 -9.33
N MET A 23 2.68 8.20 -8.97
CA MET A 23 2.24 9.56 -9.25
C MET A 23 2.94 10.62 -8.40
N ILE A 24 3.62 10.22 -7.32
CA ILE A 24 4.28 11.14 -6.40
C ILE A 24 5.78 11.20 -6.72
N PRO A 25 6.31 12.38 -7.11
CA PRO A 25 7.70 12.52 -7.54
C PRO A 25 8.74 12.07 -6.52
N SER A 26 8.49 12.28 -5.22
CA SER A 26 9.43 11.85 -4.16
C SER A 26 9.62 10.34 -4.09
N THR A 27 8.76 9.55 -4.74
CA THR A 27 8.86 8.08 -4.75
C THR A 27 9.65 7.52 -5.93
N HIS A 28 10.13 8.36 -6.85
CA HIS A 28 10.71 7.90 -8.13
C HIS A 28 12.04 7.18 -7.96
N ASP A 29 12.85 7.56 -6.97
CA ASP A 29 14.14 6.91 -6.67
C ASP A 29 14.00 5.55 -5.97
N PHE A 30 12.78 5.20 -5.52
CA PHE A 30 12.51 3.92 -4.88
C PHE A 30 12.21 2.82 -5.90
N LEU A 31 12.66 1.61 -5.59
CA LEU A 31 12.42 0.42 -6.39
C LEU A 31 10.95 -0.01 -6.34
N HIS A 32 10.55 -0.83 -7.31
CA HIS A 32 9.19 -1.39 -7.38
C HIS A 32 8.77 -2.09 -6.07
N GLY A 33 9.62 -3.01 -5.59
CA GLY A 33 9.34 -3.77 -4.37
C GLY A 33 9.20 -2.89 -3.12
N GLU A 34 9.97 -1.80 -3.03
CA GLU A 34 9.91 -0.84 -1.92
C GLU A 34 8.58 -0.06 -1.89
N LYS A 35 8.00 0.22 -3.06
CA LYS A 35 6.65 0.80 -3.15
C LYS A 35 5.57 -0.24 -2.89
N VAL A 36 5.76 -1.48 -3.33
CA VAL A 36 4.81 -2.58 -3.10
C VAL A 36 4.62 -2.87 -1.60
N THR A 37 5.65 -2.69 -0.77
CA THR A 37 5.52 -2.95 0.69
C THR A 37 4.49 -2.04 1.35
N ILE A 38 4.46 -0.76 0.98
CA ILE A 38 3.41 0.17 1.42
C ILE A 38 2.04 -0.23 0.88
N GLY A 39 1.98 -0.68 -0.38
CA GLY A 39 0.78 -1.25 -0.96
C GLY A 39 0.24 -2.45 -0.17
N VAL A 40 1.10 -3.38 0.22
CA VAL A 40 0.74 -4.56 1.02
C VAL A 40 0.20 -4.15 2.38
N LEU A 41 0.90 -3.28 3.13
CA LEU A 41 0.44 -2.82 4.44
C LEU A 41 -0.91 -2.10 4.34
N THR A 42 -1.09 -1.28 3.31
CA THR A 42 -2.36 -0.60 3.05
C THR A 42 -3.48 -1.60 2.73
N GLN A 43 -3.21 -2.62 1.92
CA GLN A 43 -4.17 -3.70 1.64
C GLN A 43 -4.56 -4.44 2.93
N LEU A 44 -3.61 -4.78 3.80
CA LEU A 44 -3.90 -5.43 5.09
C LEU A 44 -4.80 -4.56 5.99
N ALA A 45 -4.58 -3.24 5.98
CA ALA A 45 -5.43 -2.30 6.70
C ALA A 45 -6.84 -2.22 6.09
N LEU A 46 -6.93 -2.19 4.76
CA LEU A 46 -8.19 -2.18 4.01
C LEU A 46 -9.02 -3.45 4.26
N GLU A 47 -8.38 -4.62 4.28
CA GLU A 47 -9.00 -5.92 4.56
C GLU A 47 -9.33 -6.13 6.04
N GLY A 48 -8.98 -5.18 6.92
CA GLY A 48 -9.23 -5.28 8.36
C GLY A 48 -8.51 -6.45 9.01
N LYS A 49 -7.30 -6.80 8.54
CA LYS A 49 -6.54 -7.93 9.10
C LYS A 49 -6.23 -7.71 10.59
N PRO A 50 -6.15 -8.78 11.40
CA PRO A 50 -5.84 -8.67 12.82
C PRO A 50 -4.52 -7.93 13.06
N ARG A 51 -4.53 -7.05 14.08
CA ARG A 51 -3.37 -6.24 14.43
C ARG A 51 -2.08 -7.05 14.69
N PRO A 52 -2.09 -8.20 15.39
CA PRO A 52 -0.87 -8.99 15.57
C PRO A 52 -0.25 -9.42 14.24
N PHE A 53 -1.07 -9.89 13.30
CA PHE A 53 -0.61 -10.29 11.97
C PHE A 53 -0.02 -9.11 11.20
N PHE A 54 -0.70 -7.95 11.20
CA PHE A 54 -0.15 -6.73 10.60
C PHE A 54 1.23 -6.38 11.17
N GLN A 55 1.38 -6.44 12.50
CA GLN A 55 2.64 -6.13 13.17
C GLN A 55 3.75 -7.14 12.83
N ASP A 56 3.42 -8.43 12.68
CA ASP A 56 4.39 -9.45 12.25
C ASP A 56 4.93 -9.14 10.84
N ILE A 57 4.07 -8.72 9.91
CA ILE A 57 4.50 -8.28 8.57
C ILE A 57 5.38 -7.03 8.66
N VAL A 58 5.01 -6.02 9.46
CA VAL A 58 5.86 -4.83 9.65
C VAL A 58 7.23 -5.18 10.21
N ARG A 59 7.31 -6.06 11.24
CA ARG A 59 8.60 -6.49 11.81
C ARG A 59 9.46 -7.23 10.79
N PHE A 60 8.85 -8.08 9.97
CA PHE A 60 9.55 -8.77 8.88
C PHE A 60 10.10 -7.78 7.85
N LEU A 61 9.30 -6.83 7.38
CA LEU A 61 9.76 -5.82 6.42
C LEU A 61 10.91 -4.97 6.98
N LYS A 62 10.82 -4.55 8.25
CA LYS A 62 11.90 -3.81 8.92
C LYS A 62 13.18 -4.64 9.08
N SER A 63 13.09 -5.95 9.36
CA SER A 63 14.28 -6.80 9.54
C SER A 63 15.11 -6.96 8.26
N VAL A 64 14.52 -6.68 7.11
CA VAL A 64 15.19 -6.67 5.80
C VAL A 64 15.32 -5.26 5.21
N ASN A 65 15.19 -4.22 6.04
CA ASN A 65 15.33 -2.79 5.68
C ASN A 65 14.36 -2.29 4.59
N LEU A 66 13.15 -2.86 4.51
CA LEU A 66 12.13 -2.39 3.57
C LEU A 66 11.24 -1.28 4.18
N PRO A 67 10.73 -0.34 3.36
CA PRO A 67 9.82 0.72 3.80
C PRO A 67 8.55 0.17 4.45
N THR A 68 8.13 0.78 5.55
CA THR A 68 6.87 0.44 6.24
C THR A 68 5.99 1.65 6.50
N ARG A 69 6.52 2.85 6.26
CA ARG A 69 5.84 4.13 6.45
C ARG A 69 5.94 5.00 5.21
N LEU A 70 4.98 5.91 5.04
CA LEU A 70 4.97 6.84 3.91
C LEU A 70 6.19 7.76 3.91
N LYS A 71 6.65 8.18 5.11
CA LYS A 71 7.86 8.98 5.25
C LYS A 71 9.12 8.26 4.78
N ASP A 72 9.13 6.92 4.80
CA ASP A 72 10.25 6.11 4.31
C ASP A 72 10.34 6.20 2.78
N LEU A 73 9.25 6.58 2.09
CA LEU A 73 9.18 6.90 0.66
C LEU A 73 9.18 8.41 0.37
N GLY A 74 9.50 9.26 1.36
CA GLY A 74 9.48 10.71 1.21
C GLY A 74 8.08 11.33 1.07
N ILE A 75 7.05 10.70 1.65
CA ILE A 75 5.66 11.22 1.67
C ILE A 75 5.26 11.55 3.12
N ASP A 76 4.73 12.75 3.35
CA ASP A 76 4.08 13.07 4.63
C ASP A 76 2.67 12.47 4.67
N ALA A 77 2.38 11.65 5.69
CA ALA A 77 1.06 11.06 5.90
C ALA A 77 -0.06 12.10 6.14
N ASN A 78 0.31 13.35 6.45
CA ASN A 78 -0.62 14.48 6.59
C ASN A 78 -0.80 15.29 5.30
N ASP A 79 -0.04 15.02 4.24
CA ASP A 79 -0.28 15.62 2.93
C ASP A 79 -1.49 14.95 2.27
N LEU A 80 -2.68 15.46 2.61
CA LEU A 80 -3.94 14.94 2.09
C LEU A 80 -4.04 15.06 0.56
N ASN A 81 -3.31 15.99 -0.06
CA ASN A 81 -3.31 16.10 -1.52
C ASN A 81 -2.57 14.90 -2.14
N ALA A 82 -1.36 14.60 -1.67
CA ALA A 82 -0.61 13.41 -2.10
C ALA A 82 -1.41 12.11 -1.87
N ILE A 83 -1.99 11.96 -0.66
CA ILE A 83 -2.83 10.79 -0.33
C ILE A 83 -4.01 10.64 -1.30
N ASN A 84 -4.71 11.74 -1.59
CA ASN A 84 -5.84 11.72 -2.51
C ASN A 84 -5.44 11.41 -3.96
N ILE A 85 -4.27 11.86 -4.41
CA ILE A 85 -3.71 11.51 -5.73
C ILE A 85 -3.46 10.01 -5.82
N ILE A 86 -2.76 9.43 -4.84
CA ILE A 86 -2.47 8.00 -4.77
C ILE A 86 -3.77 7.20 -4.79
N ALA A 87 -4.70 7.55 -3.91
CA ALA A 87 -5.96 6.83 -3.75
C ALA A 87 -6.82 6.87 -5.02
N LYS A 88 -7.00 8.04 -5.64
CA LYS A 88 -7.76 8.18 -6.89
C LYS A 88 -7.12 7.38 -8.03
N ARG A 89 -5.79 7.39 -8.13
CA ARG A 89 -5.08 6.62 -9.15
C ARG A 89 -5.27 5.12 -8.93
N ALA A 90 -5.14 4.64 -7.69
CA ALA A 90 -5.29 3.23 -7.33
C ALA A 90 -6.71 2.69 -7.61
N THR A 91 -7.74 3.54 -7.59
CA THR A 91 -9.13 3.13 -7.82
C THR A 91 -9.66 3.46 -9.21
N GLN A 92 -8.81 3.77 -10.19
CA GLN A 92 -9.28 3.99 -11.56
C GLN A 92 -9.94 2.73 -12.16
N PRO A 93 -10.88 2.88 -13.11
CA PRO A 93 -11.42 1.74 -13.84
C PRO A 93 -10.29 0.90 -14.47
N GLY A 94 -10.35 -0.42 -14.29
CA GLY A 94 -9.34 -1.35 -14.82
C GLY A 94 -8.14 -1.62 -13.89
N GLU A 95 -8.03 -0.95 -12.74
CA GLU A 95 -7.01 -1.29 -11.74
C GLU A 95 -7.30 -2.61 -11.01
N THR A 96 -6.24 -3.22 -10.49
CA THR A 96 -6.33 -4.54 -9.84
C THR A 96 -7.02 -4.49 -8.48
N ILE A 97 -7.19 -3.30 -7.88
CA ILE A 97 -7.90 -3.12 -6.61
C ILE A 97 -9.35 -3.63 -6.66
N HIS A 98 -9.95 -3.69 -7.84
CA HIS A 98 -11.32 -4.17 -8.03
C HIS A 98 -11.44 -5.69 -7.95
N ASN A 99 -10.32 -6.41 -7.80
CA ASN A 99 -10.30 -7.85 -7.49
C ASN A 99 -10.47 -8.14 -5.99
N GLU A 100 -10.45 -7.12 -5.12
CA GLU A 100 -10.80 -7.28 -3.71
C GLU A 100 -12.23 -7.84 -3.58
N PRO A 101 -12.53 -8.70 -2.59
CA PRO A 101 -13.83 -9.36 -2.44
C PRO A 101 -14.93 -8.41 -1.90
N PHE A 102 -14.72 -7.10 -2.00
CA PHE A 102 -15.63 -6.04 -1.59
C PHE A 102 -15.37 -4.78 -2.42
N PRO A 103 -16.36 -3.89 -2.60
CA PRO A 103 -16.15 -2.62 -3.31
C PRO A 103 -15.14 -1.73 -2.59
N VAL A 104 -14.16 -1.23 -3.33
CA VAL A 104 -13.13 -0.32 -2.80
C VAL A 104 -13.31 1.08 -3.39
N THR A 105 -13.34 2.09 -2.53
CA THR A 105 -13.44 3.50 -2.94
C THR A 105 -12.13 4.24 -2.67
N ALA A 106 -11.89 5.36 -3.36
CA ALA A 106 -10.71 6.20 -3.12
C ALA A 106 -10.65 6.70 -1.66
N ALA A 107 -11.80 7.00 -1.04
CA ALA A 107 -11.84 7.40 0.36
C ALA A 107 -11.33 6.28 1.29
N MET A 108 -11.75 5.04 1.05
CA MET A 108 -11.27 3.88 1.81
C MET A 108 -9.76 3.68 1.64
N VAL A 109 -9.22 3.88 0.44
CA VAL A 109 -7.76 3.77 0.20
C VAL A 109 -7.01 4.89 0.92
N ALA A 110 -7.52 6.13 0.89
CA ALA A 110 -6.92 7.25 1.61
C ALA A 110 -6.87 7.00 3.12
N ASP A 111 -7.97 6.52 3.70
CA ASP A 111 -8.04 6.16 5.12
C ASP A 111 -7.12 4.98 5.45
N ALA A 112 -7.09 3.95 4.59
CA ALA A 112 -6.21 2.79 4.77
C ALA A 112 -4.73 3.15 4.70
N LEU A 113 -4.31 4.05 3.80
CA LEU A 113 -2.93 4.54 3.70
C LEU A 113 -2.48 5.18 5.02
N ARG A 114 -3.32 6.07 5.56
CA ARG A 114 -3.04 6.77 6.82
C ARG A 114 -3.08 5.82 8.01
N ALA A 115 -4.03 4.89 8.03
CA ALA A 115 -4.13 3.86 9.05
C ALA A 115 -2.90 2.95 9.04
N ALA A 116 -2.44 2.50 7.87
CA ALA A 116 -1.26 1.67 7.72
C ALA A 116 0.01 2.38 8.19
N ASP A 117 0.18 3.68 7.86
CA ASP A 117 1.31 4.47 8.38
C ASP A 117 1.29 4.57 9.91
N ALA A 118 0.11 4.91 10.47
CA ALA A 118 -0.07 5.07 11.92
C ALA A 118 0.11 3.76 12.69
N LEU A 119 -0.35 2.63 12.15
CA LEU A 119 -0.15 1.30 12.74
C LEU A 119 1.32 0.87 12.68
N SER A 120 2.00 1.13 11.56
CA SER A 120 3.42 0.79 11.37
C SER A 120 4.36 1.63 12.24
N ALA A 121 3.94 2.83 12.65
CA ALA A 121 4.65 3.67 13.60
C ALA A 121 4.68 3.11 15.03
N GLN A 122 3.82 2.14 15.36
CA GLN A 122 3.67 1.54 16.68
C GLN A 122 4.39 0.18 16.82
N VAL A 123 5.23 -0.17 15.84
CA VAL A 123 6.00 -1.42 15.76
C VAL A 123 7.47 -1.07 15.67
#